data_AF-A0A2P4S665-F1
#
_entry.id   AF-A0A2P4S665-F1
#
_cell.length_a   1.000
_cell.length_b   1.000
_cell.length_c   1.000
_cell.angle_alpha   90.00
_cell.angle_beta   90.00
_cell.angle_gamma   90.00
#
_symmetry.space_group_name_H-M   'P 1'
#
loop_
_entity.id
_entity.type
_entity.pdbx_description
1 polymer ?
#
loop_
_entity_poly.entity_id
_entity_poly.type
_entity_poly.pdbx_seq_one_letter_code
_entity_poly.pdbx_strand_id
1 'polypeptide(L)'
;CRLLCTQKAALEGTLADTEARYGTQLAQLQALITSVEEQLAELRCDMERQNHEYRVLLDVKCRLEQEIATYRRLLEGEDAHMSSHYASQPVKEGPVTTRQIRTIFEEVQDGKVISSREQITQAAL
;
A
#
# COMPACT_ATOMS: atom_id res chain seq x y z
N CYS A 1 8.86 -58.84 -60.54
CA CYS A 1 7.61 -58.22 -60.07
C CYS A 1 7.31 -58.49 -58.59
N ARG A 2 7.13 -59.74 -58.14
CA ARG A 2 6.75 -60.05 -56.74
C ARG A 2 7.72 -59.49 -55.68
N LEU A 3 9.03 -59.65 -55.90
CA LEU A 3 10.09 -59.15 -55.02
C LEU A 3 10.16 -57.60 -54.94
N LEU A 4 9.85 -56.93 -56.06
CA LEU A 4 9.81 -55.46 -56.12
C LEU A 4 8.60 -54.92 -55.33
N CYS A 5 7.45 -55.58 -55.44
CA CYS A 5 6.26 -55.21 -54.68
C CYS A 5 6.47 -55.38 -53.16
N THR A 6 7.14 -56.46 -52.73
CA THR A 6 7.43 -56.67 -51.31
C THR A 6 8.42 -55.64 -50.76
N GLN A 7 9.45 -55.29 -51.54
CA GLN A 7 10.41 -54.26 -51.14
C GLN A 7 9.76 -52.87 -51.07
N LYS A 8 8.91 -52.53 -52.04
CA LYS A 8 8.14 -51.28 -52.03
C LYS A 8 7.24 -51.19 -50.78
N ALA A 9 6.47 -52.23 -50.49
CA ALA A 9 5.57 -52.26 -49.34
C ALA A 9 6.32 -52.13 -48.00
N ALA A 10 7.50 -52.75 -47.88
CA ALA A 10 8.35 -52.60 -46.70
C ALA A 10 8.82 -51.15 -46.51
N LEU A 11 9.26 -50.49 -47.60
CA LEU A 11 9.68 -49.09 -47.56
C LEU A 11 8.51 -48.14 -47.21
N GLU A 12 7.35 -48.33 -47.82
CA GLU A 12 6.13 -47.56 -47.52
C GLU A 12 5.69 -47.76 -46.06
N GLY A 13 5.78 -48.98 -45.53
CA GLY A 13 5.51 -49.27 -44.12
C GLY A 13 6.49 -48.54 -43.19
N THR A 14 7.80 -48.62 -43.47
CA THR A 14 8.79 -47.89 -42.67
C THR A 14 8.60 -46.38 -42.75
N LEU A 15 8.21 -45.84 -43.91
CA LEU A 15 7.92 -44.43 -44.07
C LEU A 15 6.74 -44.03 -43.18
N ALA A 16 5.61 -44.74 -43.29
CA ALA A 16 4.42 -44.48 -42.47
C ALA A 16 4.70 -44.58 -40.96
N ASP A 17 5.47 -45.58 -40.53
CA ASP A 17 5.85 -45.72 -39.11
C ASP A 17 6.72 -44.54 -38.64
N THR A 18 7.67 -44.09 -39.47
CA THR A 18 8.51 -42.93 -39.14
C THR A 18 7.69 -41.63 -39.09
N GLU A 19 6.82 -41.40 -40.07
CA GLU A 19 5.92 -40.24 -40.10
C GLU A 19 5.00 -40.22 -38.89
N ALA A 20 4.39 -41.35 -38.53
CA ALA A 20 3.54 -41.46 -37.35
C ALA A 20 4.32 -41.13 -36.07
N ARG A 21 5.54 -41.68 -35.92
CA ARG A 21 6.38 -41.41 -34.75
C ARG A 21 6.75 -39.93 -34.66
N TYR A 22 7.17 -39.30 -35.76
CA TYR A 22 7.49 -37.87 -35.75
C TYR A 22 6.24 -37.00 -35.51
N GLY A 23 5.08 -37.40 -36.05
CA GLY A 23 3.80 -36.76 -35.77
C GLY A 23 3.46 -36.79 -34.27
N THR A 24 3.64 -37.93 -33.60
CA THR A 24 3.42 -38.01 -32.15
C THR A 24 4.39 -37.16 -31.35
N GLN A 25 5.67 -37.12 -31.73
CA GLN A 25 6.68 -36.30 -31.05
C GLN A 25 6.37 -34.81 -31.21
N LEU A 26 5.96 -34.39 -32.40
CA LEU A 26 5.57 -33.00 -32.66
C LEU A 26 4.35 -32.60 -31.81
N ALA A 27 3.32 -33.46 -31.76
CA ALA A 27 2.13 -33.21 -30.95
C ALA A 27 2.46 -33.10 -29.44
N GLN A 28 3.37 -33.94 -28.94
CA GLN A 28 3.83 -33.86 -27.55
C GLN A 28 4.56 -32.54 -27.26
N LEU A 29 5.46 -32.12 -28.16
CA LEU A 29 6.16 -30.84 -28.03
C LEU A 29 5.19 -29.66 -28.08
N GLN A 30 4.21 -29.68 -28.99
CA GLN A 30 3.19 -28.64 -29.09
C GLN A 30 2.33 -28.56 -27.83
N ALA A 31 1.96 -29.70 -27.24
CA ALA A 31 1.23 -29.74 -25.98
C ALA A 31 2.05 -29.13 -24.82
N LEU A 32 3.35 -29.43 -24.77
CA LEU A 32 4.25 -28.83 -23.77
C LEU A 32 4.38 -27.32 -23.95
N ILE A 33 4.59 -26.86 -25.19
CA ILE A 33 4.67 -25.41 -25.50
C ILE A 33 3.38 -24.71 -25.04
N THR A 34 2.23 -25.24 -25.42
CA THR A 34 0.92 -24.68 -25.06
C THR A 34 0.75 -24.58 -23.54
N SER A 35 1.09 -25.65 -22.82
CA SER A 35 0.99 -25.66 -21.35
C SER A 35 1.90 -24.61 -20.69
N VAL A 36 3.12 -24.42 -21.21
CA VAL A 36 4.04 -23.40 -20.68
C VAL A 36 3.56 -21.99 -21.03
N GLU A 37 3.01 -21.78 -22.22
CA GLU A 37 2.43 -20.50 -22.63
C GLU A 37 1.22 -20.12 -21.76
N GLU A 38 0.37 -21.08 -21.42
CA GLU A 38 -0.76 -20.89 -20.50
C GLU A 38 -0.29 -20.50 -19.09
N GLN A 39 0.68 -21.23 -18.53
CA GLN A 39 1.27 -20.90 -17.23
C GLN A 39 1.91 -19.50 -17.21
N LEU A 40 2.59 -19.12 -18.31
CA LEU A 40 3.17 -17.78 -18.45
C LEU A 40 2.08 -16.70 -18.49
N ALA A 41 0.98 -16.95 -19.19
CA ALA A 41 -0.14 -16.02 -19.27
C ALA A 41 -0.82 -15.83 -17.90
N GLU A 42 -1.04 -16.92 -17.16
CA GLU A 42 -1.58 -16.90 -15.80
C GLU A 42 -0.67 -16.09 -14.87
N LEU A 43 0.64 -16.37 -14.87
CA LEU A 43 1.61 -15.66 -14.04
C LEU A 43 1.64 -14.15 -14.34
N ARG A 44 1.54 -13.76 -15.61
CA ARG A 44 1.45 -12.35 -16.01
C ARG A 44 0.21 -11.67 -15.45
N CYS A 45 -0.95 -12.33 -15.57
CA CYS A 45 -2.20 -11.83 -15.00
C CYS A 45 -2.11 -11.65 -13.48
N ASP A 46 -1.52 -12.62 -12.78
CA ASP A 46 -1.32 -12.53 -11.34
C ASP A 46 -0.36 -11.40 -10.94
N MET A 47 0.72 -11.20 -11.70
CA MET A 47 1.65 -10.09 -11.49
C MET A 47 0.94 -8.73 -11.64
N GLU A 48 0.12 -8.58 -12.67
CA GLU A 48 -0.64 -7.35 -12.90
C GLU A 48 -1.63 -7.08 -11.77
N ARG A 49 -2.34 -8.12 -11.32
CA ARG A 49 -3.24 -8.06 -10.17
C ARG A 49 -2.50 -7.64 -8.89
N GLN A 50 -1.38 -8.29 -8.58
CA GLN A 50 -0.56 -7.95 -7.41
C GLN A 50 -0.02 -6.51 -7.50
N ASN A 51 0.37 -6.05 -8.69
CA ASN A 51 0.82 -4.67 -8.88
C ASN A 51 -0.30 -3.66 -8.58
N HIS A 52 -1.53 -3.97 -9.00
CA HIS A 52 -2.69 -3.16 -8.70
C HIS A 52 -2.99 -3.12 -7.19
N GLU A 53 -3.03 -4.29 -6.54
CA GLU A 53 -3.22 -4.39 -5.08
C GLU A 53 -2.15 -3.60 -4.31
N TYR A 54 -0.88 -3.70 -4.74
CA TYR A 54 0.22 -2.94 -4.16
C TYR A 54 0.04 -1.42 -4.29
N ARG A 55 -0.41 -0.94 -5.47
CA ARG A 55 -0.67 0.49 -5.68
C ARG A 55 -1.78 1.00 -4.77
N VAL A 56 -2.86 0.23 -4.60
CA VAL A 56 -3.94 0.57 -3.67
C VAL A 56 -3.42 0.65 -2.23
N LEU A 57 -2.62 -0.32 -1.80
CA LEU A 57 -2.02 -0.31 -0.46
C LEU A 57 -1.09 0.90 -0.27
N LEU A 58 -0.30 1.25 -1.29
CA LEU A 58 0.58 2.41 -1.27
C LEU A 58 -0.20 3.71 -1.10
N ASP A 59 -1.33 3.87 -1.80
CA ASP A 59 -2.22 5.04 -1.65
C ASP A 59 -2.75 5.17 -0.22
N VAL A 60 -3.24 4.07 0.36
CA VAL A 60 -3.68 4.03 1.76
C VAL A 60 -2.54 4.42 2.70
N LYS A 61 -1.34 3.88 2.49
CA LYS A 61 -0.15 4.22 3.29
C LYS A 61 0.18 5.71 3.19
N CYS A 62 0.16 6.29 1.99
CA CYS A 62 0.42 7.72 1.79
C CYS A 62 -0.63 8.60 2.50
N ARG A 63 -1.90 8.22 2.46
CA ARG A 63 -2.96 8.94 3.20
C ARG A 63 -2.73 8.87 4.71
N LEU A 64 -2.40 7.69 5.24
CA LEU A 64 -2.10 7.52 6.66
C LEU A 64 -0.89 8.33 7.10
N GLU A 65 0.15 8.44 6.26
CA GLU A 65 1.30 9.32 6.55
C GLU A 65 0.92 10.80 6.65
N GLN A 66 0.00 11.27 5.79
CA GLN A 66 -0.52 12.63 5.86
C GLN A 66 -1.36 12.85 7.13
N GLU A 67 -2.19 11.87 7.50
CA GLU A 67 -2.96 11.91 8.75
C GLU A 67 -2.02 11.98 9.96
N ILE A 68 -1.00 11.12 10.03
CA ILE A 68 0.02 11.15 11.10
C ILE A 68 0.74 12.50 11.16
N ALA A 69 1.13 13.06 10.02
CA ALA A 69 1.78 14.38 9.97
C ALA A 69 0.86 15.48 10.52
N THR A 70 -0.44 15.41 10.20
CA THR A 70 -1.45 16.34 10.71
C THR A 70 -1.63 16.20 12.22
N TYR A 71 -1.75 14.97 12.72
CA TYR A 71 -1.85 14.72 14.16
C TYR A 71 -0.63 15.23 14.92
N ARG A 72 0.60 15.06 14.38
CA ARG A 72 1.82 15.62 14.97
C ARG A 72 1.76 17.15 15.08
N ARG A 73 1.38 17.86 14.00
CA ARG A 73 1.23 19.33 14.02
C ARG A 73 0.22 19.81 15.07
N LEU A 74 -0.93 19.13 15.17
CA LEU A 74 -1.97 19.45 16.16
C LEU A 74 -1.47 19.25 17.60
N LEU A 75 -0.69 18.19 17.84
CA LEU A 75 -0.10 17.89 19.16
C LEU A 75 1.07 18.83 19.51
N GLU A 76 1.84 19.27 18.51
CA GLU A 76 2.97 20.20 18.65
C GLU A 76 2.52 21.66 18.81
N GLY A 77 1.23 21.97 18.58
CA GLY A 77 0.64 23.29 18.82
C GLY A 77 0.90 24.34 17.73
N GLU A 78 1.39 23.94 16.55
CA GLU A 78 1.74 24.87 15.47
C GLU A 78 0.54 25.67 14.93
N ASP A 79 -0.68 25.13 14.99
CA ASP A 79 -1.89 25.85 14.59
C ASP A 79 -2.30 26.96 15.59
N ALA A 80 -1.79 26.95 16.83
CA ALA A 80 -1.98 28.06 17.78
C ALA A 80 -1.05 29.25 17.49
N HIS A 81 0.09 29.01 16.84
CA HIS A 81 1.07 30.06 16.52
C HIS A 81 0.75 30.83 15.24
N MET A 82 0.08 30.20 14.27
CA MET A 82 -0.41 30.85 13.05
C MET A 82 -1.51 31.90 13.33
N SER A 83 -2.33 31.70 14.38
CA SER A 83 -3.30 32.72 14.81
C SER A 83 -2.62 33.95 15.44
N SER A 84 -1.37 33.84 15.90
CA SER A 84 -0.63 34.96 16.49
C SER A 84 0.11 35.81 15.45
N HIS A 85 0.38 35.28 14.24
CA HIS A 85 1.21 35.98 13.25
C HIS A 85 0.46 37.05 12.43
N TYR A 86 -0.88 37.02 12.41
CA TYR A 86 -1.67 38.11 11.81
C TYR A 86 -1.84 39.33 12.73
N ALA A 87 -1.33 39.28 13.97
CA ALA A 87 -1.46 40.37 14.95
C ALA A 87 -0.23 41.30 15.03
N SER A 88 0.85 41.01 14.31
CA SER A 88 2.11 41.77 14.42
C SER A 88 2.24 42.83 13.32
N GLN A 89 1.37 43.86 13.36
CA GLN A 89 1.79 45.20 12.91
C GLN A 89 2.48 45.89 14.10
N PRO A 90 3.61 46.59 13.90
CA PRO A 90 4.37 47.15 15.01
C PRO A 90 3.78 48.49 15.49
N VAL A 91 4.22 48.86 16.69
CA VAL A 91 4.17 50.18 17.35
C VAL A 91 2.97 50.39 18.30
N LYS A 92 3.20 50.17 19.60
CA LYS A 92 3.34 51.21 20.66
C LYS A 92 3.57 50.53 22.02
N GLU A 93 4.47 51.10 22.83
CA GLU A 93 4.76 50.69 24.21
C GLU A 93 3.45 50.53 25.01
N GLY A 94 3.21 49.32 25.50
CA GLY A 94 2.03 48.93 26.26
C GLY A 94 2.42 48.11 27.49
N PRO A 95 1.55 48.05 28.51
CA PRO A 95 1.89 47.61 29.86
C PRO A 95 2.28 46.14 29.86
N VAL A 96 3.25 45.77 30.71
CA VAL A 96 3.68 44.39 30.97
C VAL A 96 2.44 43.52 31.23
N THR A 97 2.04 42.73 30.24
CA THR A 97 0.92 41.81 30.36
C THR A 97 1.36 40.61 31.16
N THR A 98 0.94 40.50 32.42
CA THR A 98 1.26 39.33 33.22
C THR A 98 0.34 38.17 32.87
N ARG A 99 0.92 37.01 32.54
CA ARG A 99 0.15 35.79 32.28
C ARG A 99 -0.26 35.17 33.61
N GLN A 100 -1.57 35.10 33.86
CA GLN A 100 -2.13 34.36 34.99
C GLN A 100 -2.56 32.98 34.51
N ILE A 101 -2.00 31.93 35.12
CA ILE A 101 -2.40 30.55 34.91
C ILE A 101 -3.36 30.17 36.03
N ARG A 102 -4.58 29.77 35.69
CA ARG A 102 -5.58 29.26 36.63
C ARG A 102 -5.59 27.74 36.55
N THR A 103 -5.20 27.09 37.63
CA THR A 103 -5.26 25.63 37.77
C THR A 103 -6.42 25.29 38.69
N ILE A 104 -7.37 24.51 38.18
CA ILE A 104 -8.52 24.04 38.94
C ILE A 104 -8.24 22.60 39.36
N PHE A 105 -8.30 22.34 40.66
CA PHE A 105 -8.22 21.00 41.24
C PHE A 105 -9.63 20.56 41.63
N GLU A 106 -10.08 19.45 41.04
CA GLU A 106 -11.36 18.84 41.38
C GLU A 106 -11.14 17.48 42.02
N GLU A 107 -11.84 17.23 43.12
CA GLU A 107 -11.89 15.93 43.76
C GLU A 107 -13.23 15.27 43.43
N VAL A 108 -13.16 14.09 42.81
CA VAL A 108 -14.33 13.36 42.30
C VAL A 108 -14.39 11.99 42.96
N GLN A 109 -15.55 11.67 43.56
CA GLN A 109 -15.85 10.34 44.11
C GLN A 109 -17.18 9.85 43.52
N ASP A 110 -17.21 8.62 43.01
CA ASP A 110 -18.37 8.01 42.32
C ASP A 110 -18.97 8.88 41.20
N GLY A 111 -18.11 9.59 40.45
CA GLY A 111 -18.51 10.42 39.32
C GLY A 111 -19.18 11.75 39.70
N LYS A 112 -19.26 12.09 40.99
CA LYS A 112 -19.75 13.39 41.47
C LYS A 112 -18.60 14.24 42.02
N VAL A 113 -18.52 15.49 41.57
CA VAL A 113 -17.53 16.46 42.09
C VAL A 113 -17.93 16.82 43.52
N ILE A 114 -17.06 16.49 44.48
CA ILE A 114 -17.29 16.74 45.91
C ILE A 114 -16.53 17.96 46.43
N SER A 115 -15.48 18.39 45.74
CA SER A 115 -14.69 19.57 46.10
C SER A 115 -14.03 20.18 44.86
N SER A 116 -14.00 21.52 44.79
CA SER A 116 -13.32 22.27 43.73
C SER A 116 -12.51 23.39 44.35
N ARG A 117 -11.21 23.46 44.01
CA ARG A 117 -10.29 24.51 44.47
C ARG A 117 -9.57 25.12 43.27
N GLU A 118 -9.69 26.43 43.13
CA GLU A 118 -8.94 27.22 42.13
C GLU A 118 -7.65 27.76 42.73
N GLN A 119 -6.53 27.59 42.02
CA GLN A 119 -5.26 28.20 42.35
C GLN A 119 -4.77 29.05 41.18
N ILE A 120 -4.46 30.32 41.46
CA ILE A 120 -3.97 31.28 40.47
C ILE A 120 -2.46 31.46 40.69
N THR A 121 -1.66 31.16 39.67
CA THR A 121 -0.22 31.41 39.67
C THR A 121 0.09 32.47 38.62
N GLN A 122 0.72 33.56 39.03
CA GLN A 122 1.09 34.67 38.17
C GLN A 122 2.57 34.51 37.78
N ALA A 123 2.86 34.31 36.50
CA ALA A 123 4.23 34.29 35.99
C ALA A 123 4.52 35.67 35.39
N ALA A 124 5.50 36.39 35.96
CA ALA A 124 6.04 37.59 35.35
C ALA A 124 6.87 37.20 34.11
N LEU A 125 6.52 37.77 32.96
CA LEU A 125 7.29 37.72 31.72
C LEU A 125 7.90 39.10 31.49
#